data_AF-A0A8W8M3A2-F1
#
_entry.id   AF-A0A8W8M3A2-F1
#
_cell.length_a   1.000
_cell.length_b   1.000
_cell.length_c   1.000
_cell.angle_alpha   90.00
_cell.angle_beta   90.00
_cell.angle_gamma   90.00
#
_symmetry.space_group_name_H-M   'P 1'
#
loop_
_entity.id
_entity.type
_entity.pdbx_description
1 polymer ?
#
loop_
_entity_poly.entity_id
_entity_poly.type
_entity_poly.pdbx_seq_one_letter_code
_entity_poly.pdbx_strand_id
1 'polypeptide(L)'
;MMNHTIIGILVLWTIFMGLHLDCCRGQVLYKSDNCCFECYQKKTAGTSSVTDGRQEGTARKIAFSVDFNGFSQRLNNINQILVYKNVLINHGSGYNANTGIFTTPEAGTYAFFFSVQVQVNVRLLCVLMLNGKTVSESLAGQILDFNTGSNMVILPLEKGDKVWVQTHSTIRDWINWSGEVIVEYSGNSFSGFLIF
;
A
#
# COMPACT_ATOMS: atom_id res chain seq x y z
N MET A 1 -40.53 2.05 57.99
CA MET A 1 -39.24 1.36 57.80
C MET A 1 -39.09 1.09 56.32
N MET A 2 -38.18 1.83 55.69
CA MET A 2 -37.80 1.73 54.28
C MET A 2 -37.17 0.36 54.00
N ASN A 3 -37.60 -0.31 52.93
CA ASN A 3 -36.80 -1.34 52.28
C ASN A 3 -36.54 -0.91 50.83
N HIS A 4 -35.37 -0.29 50.67
CA HIS A 4 -34.66 -0.26 49.40
C HIS A 4 -34.37 -1.70 48.99
N THR A 5 -34.71 -2.10 47.77
CA THR A 5 -33.84 -2.83 46.81
C THR A 5 -34.65 -3.07 45.52
N ILE A 6 -35.08 -2.00 44.85
CA ILE A 6 -35.54 -2.01 43.44
C ILE A 6 -34.53 -1.20 42.57
N ILE A 7 -33.33 -0.96 43.09
CA ILE A 7 -32.29 -0.18 42.41
C ILE A 7 -31.29 -1.09 41.67
N GLY A 8 -31.36 -2.42 41.86
CA GLY A 8 -30.38 -3.37 41.31
C GLY A 8 -30.59 -3.84 39.86
N ILE A 9 -31.76 -3.62 39.24
CA ILE A 9 -32.07 -4.19 37.92
C ILE A 9 -32.07 -3.13 36.79
N LEU A 10 -32.19 -1.85 37.12
CA LEU A 10 -32.15 -0.76 36.12
C LEU A 10 -30.74 -0.23 35.82
N VAL A 11 -29.71 -0.64 36.59
CA VAL A 11 -28.31 -0.21 36.37
C VAL A 11 -27.52 -1.20 35.49
N LEU A 12 -28.08 -2.38 35.18
CA LEU A 12 -27.44 -3.37 34.30
C LEU A 12 -27.86 -3.29 32.82
N TRP A 13 -28.92 -2.54 32.48
CA TRP A 13 -29.32 -2.32 31.09
C TRP A 13 -28.65 -1.13 30.40
N THR A 14 -27.98 -0.26 31.16
CA THR A 14 -27.24 0.89 30.61
C THR A 14 -25.75 0.61 30.40
N ILE A 15 -25.25 -0.59 30.74
CA ILE A 15 -23.82 -0.94 30.62
C ILE A 15 -23.52 -1.77 29.34
N PHE A 16 -24.53 -2.19 28.56
CA PHE A 16 -24.32 -2.99 27.34
C PHE A 16 -24.62 -2.31 26.00
N MET A 17 -24.94 -1.02 25.98
CA MET A 17 -25.08 -0.23 24.74
C MET A 17 -24.35 1.10 24.89
N GLY A 18 -23.02 1.08 24.75
CA GLY A 18 -22.25 2.31 25.00
C GLY A 18 -20.76 2.29 24.71
N LEU A 19 -20.26 1.41 23.83
CA LEU A 19 -19.05 1.71 23.06
C LEU A 19 -19.37 1.53 21.58
N HIS A 20 -20.12 2.49 21.03
CA HIS A 20 -20.00 2.77 19.62
C HIS A 20 -18.72 3.60 19.47
N LEU A 21 -17.57 2.93 19.29
CA LEU A 21 -16.37 3.61 18.83
C LEU A 21 -16.66 4.13 17.43
N ASP A 22 -17.06 5.40 17.34
CA ASP A 22 -17.05 6.13 16.07
C ASP A 22 -15.60 6.26 15.60
N CYS A 23 -15.14 5.25 14.86
CA CYS A 23 -13.80 5.13 14.29
C CYS A 23 -13.39 6.33 13.41
N CYS A 24 -14.35 7.14 12.96
CA CYS A 24 -14.13 8.24 12.02
C CYS A 24 -13.63 9.56 12.61
N ARG A 25 -13.51 9.70 13.95
CA ARG A 25 -13.19 10.98 14.62
C ARG A 25 -11.69 11.29 14.84
N GLY A 26 -10.80 10.61 14.12
CA GLY A 26 -9.45 11.15 13.89
C GLY A 26 -8.46 10.97 15.05
N GLN A 27 -8.48 9.83 15.73
CA GLN A 27 -7.32 9.39 16.51
C GLN A 27 -6.56 8.32 15.73
N VAL A 28 -5.27 8.58 15.50
CA VAL A 28 -4.32 7.60 14.96
C VAL A 28 -4.23 6.45 15.95
N LEU A 29 -4.70 5.26 15.55
CA LEU A 29 -4.57 4.04 16.34
C LEU A 29 -3.75 3.01 15.57
N TYR A 30 -2.84 2.38 16.30
CA TYR A 30 -1.88 1.41 15.79
C TYR A 30 -2.59 0.20 15.16
N LYS A 31 -2.02 -0.21 14.02
CA LYS A 31 -2.22 -1.45 13.26
C LYS A 31 -2.73 -2.62 14.12
N SER A 32 -4.04 -2.83 14.15
CA SER A 32 -4.58 -4.16 14.49
C SER A 32 -5.99 -4.47 13.97
N ASP A 33 -6.88 -3.52 13.67
CA ASP A 33 -8.25 -3.89 13.24
C ASP A 33 -8.67 -3.26 11.89
N ASN A 34 -9.31 -4.07 11.04
CA ASN A 34 -9.87 -3.75 9.72
C ASN A 34 -10.84 -2.54 9.69
N CYS A 35 -11.17 -1.98 10.84
CA CYS A 35 -12.11 -0.87 11.04
C CYS A 35 -11.66 0.42 10.32
N CYS A 36 -10.35 0.69 10.25
CA CYS A 36 -9.83 1.85 9.53
C CYS A 36 -10.01 1.74 8.01
N PHE A 37 -9.87 0.54 7.44
CA PHE A 37 -10.01 0.32 6.00
C PHE A 37 -11.47 0.50 5.56
N GLU A 38 -12.42 -0.08 6.30
CA GLU A 38 -13.85 0.10 6.02
C GLU A 38 -14.31 1.56 6.17
N CYS A 39 -13.81 2.30 7.16
CA CYS A 39 -14.12 3.72 7.32
C CYS A 39 -13.55 4.59 6.19
N TYR A 40 -12.35 4.28 5.70
CA TYR A 40 -11.76 4.96 4.55
C TYR A 40 -12.60 4.72 3.28
N GLN A 41 -13.00 3.47 3.01
CA GLN A 41 -13.86 3.12 1.88
C GLN A 41 -15.25 3.78 1.94
N LYS A 42 -15.84 3.90 3.14
CA LYS A 42 -17.13 4.60 3.33
C LYS A 42 -17.05 6.10 3.01
N LYS A 43 -15.92 6.77 3.29
CA LYS A 43 -15.74 8.19 2.92
C LYS A 43 -15.70 8.41 1.40
N THR A 44 -15.17 7.45 0.63
CA THR A 44 -15.16 7.53 -0.84
C THR A 44 -16.51 7.21 -1.48
N ALA A 45 -17.38 6.44 -0.80
CA ALA A 45 -18.71 6.11 -1.31
C ALA A 45 -19.81 7.14 -0.96
N GLY A 46 -19.57 8.04 0.00
CA GLY A 46 -20.61 8.86 0.62
C GLY A 46 -20.49 10.39 0.45
N THR A 47 -19.93 10.90 -0.66
CA THR A 47 -19.93 12.36 -0.92
C THR A 47 -20.98 12.72 -1.97
N SER A 48 -22.24 12.80 -1.54
CA SER A 48 -23.32 13.47 -2.27
C SER A 48 -23.65 14.80 -1.59
N SER A 49 -23.27 15.89 -2.28
CA SER A 49 -23.80 17.27 -2.21
C SER A 49 -24.01 17.95 -0.86
N VAL A 50 -23.09 18.85 -0.50
CA VAL A 50 -23.44 20.16 0.07
C VAL A 50 -22.70 21.23 -0.74
N THR A 51 -23.47 22.11 -1.38
CA THR A 51 -22.98 23.21 -2.21
C THR A 51 -22.59 24.41 -1.34
N ASP A 52 -21.30 24.70 -1.25
CA ASP A 52 -20.78 26.04 -0.93
C ASP A 52 -19.97 26.56 -2.13
N GLY A 53 -20.27 27.78 -2.56
CA GLY A 53 -19.97 28.35 -3.87
C GLY A 53 -18.56 28.92 -4.01
N ARG A 54 -17.53 28.14 -3.70
CA ARG A 54 -16.15 28.41 -4.14
C ARG A 54 -15.67 27.22 -4.94
N GLN A 55 -15.60 27.35 -6.26
CA GLN A 55 -14.90 26.39 -7.10
C GLN A 55 -13.39 26.49 -6.80
N GLU A 56 -12.95 25.83 -5.74
CA GLU A 56 -11.61 25.24 -5.72
C GLU A 56 -11.59 24.27 -6.90
N GLY A 57 -10.86 24.64 -7.97
CA GLY A 57 -10.58 23.70 -9.04
C GLY A 57 -10.07 22.43 -8.40
N THR A 58 -10.78 21.31 -8.61
CA THR A 58 -10.47 20.05 -7.91
C THR A 58 -9.00 19.73 -8.11
N ALA A 59 -8.18 19.94 -7.08
CA ALA A 59 -6.77 19.61 -7.14
C ALA A 59 -6.66 18.16 -7.61
N ARG A 60 -5.95 17.92 -8.72
CA ARG A 60 -5.87 16.57 -9.29
C ARG A 60 -5.15 15.68 -8.30
N LYS A 61 -5.87 14.67 -7.81
CA LYS A 61 -5.34 13.66 -6.90
C LYS A 61 -4.79 12.51 -7.74
N ILE A 62 -3.47 12.34 -7.75
CA ILE A 62 -2.81 11.19 -8.38
C ILE A 62 -2.09 10.42 -7.29
N ALA A 63 -2.54 9.19 -7.06
CA ALA A 63 -1.96 8.30 -6.06
C ALA A 63 -2.34 6.86 -6.36
N PHE A 64 -1.43 5.93 -6.15
CA PHE A 64 -1.70 4.51 -6.18
C PHE A 64 -1.04 3.81 -4.99
N SER A 65 -1.64 2.71 -4.58
CA SER A 65 -1.07 1.80 -3.58
C SER A 65 -1.50 0.39 -3.90
N VAL A 66 -0.53 -0.48 -4.10
CA VAL A 66 -0.74 -1.86 -4.54
C VAL A 66 0.14 -2.82 -3.74
N ASP A 67 -0.33 -4.04 -3.56
CA ASP A 67 0.40 -5.11 -2.88
C ASP A 67 0.06 -6.48 -3.49
N PHE A 68 0.64 -7.53 -2.91
CA PHE A 68 0.35 -8.90 -3.32
C PHE A 68 -0.85 -9.54 -2.62
N ASN A 69 -1.55 -8.92 -1.66
CA ASN A 69 -2.57 -9.55 -0.78
C ASN A 69 -3.32 -10.77 -1.38
N GLY A 70 -2.93 -11.99 -0.99
CA GLY A 70 -3.54 -13.26 -1.46
C GLY A 70 -3.08 -13.76 -2.85
N PHE A 71 -2.35 -12.95 -3.59
CA PHE A 71 -1.63 -13.28 -4.80
C PHE A 71 -0.17 -13.60 -4.50
N SER A 72 0.44 -14.39 -5.37
CA SER A 72 1.88 -14.62 -5.38
C SER A 72 2.41 -14.44 -6.78
N GLN A 73 3.69 -14.08 -6.87
CA GLN A 73 4.41 -14.07 -8.13
C GLN A 73 5.69 -14.87 -8.00
N ARG A 74 5.86 -15.79 -8.94
CA ARG A 74 7.11 -16.51 -9.11
C ARG A 74 8.11 -15.64 -9.86
N LEU A 75 9.26 -15.38 -9.23
CA LEU A 75 10.38 -14.64 -9.77
C LEU A 75 11.52 -15.63 -10.09
N ASN A 76 11.79 -15.83 -11.37
CA ASN A 76 12.78 -16.79 -11.87
C ASN A 76 13.56 -16.27 -13.09
N ASN A 77 13.37 -15.01 -13.47
CA ASN A 77 14.03 -14.38 -14.60
C ASN A 77 14.73 -13.09 -14.19
N ILE A 78 15.70 -12.67 -15.00
CA ILE A 78 16.32 -11.35 -14.85
C ILE A 78 15.47 -10.23 -15.41
N ASN A 79 15.54 -9.04 -14.79
CA ASN A 79 14.72 -7.88 -15.18
C ASN A 79 13.20 -8.21 -15.19
N GLN A 80 12.76 -9.12 -14.33
CA GLN A 80 11.37 -9.52 -14.24
C GLN A 80 10.58 -8.48 -13.43
N ILE A 81 9.55 -7.91 -14.05
CA ILE A 81 8.69 -6.91 -13.42
C ILE A 81 7.84 -7.56 -12.32
N LEU A 82 7.77 -6.89 -11.17
CA LEU A 82 6.86 -7.25 -10.08
C LEU A 82 5.46 -6.71 -10.40
N VAL A 83 4.48 -7.61 -10.50
CA VAL A 83 3.10 -7.31 -10.88
C VAL A 83 2.19 -7.47 -9.67
N TYR A 84 1.84 -6.35 -9.04
CA TYR A 84 0.96 -6.29 -7.88
C TYR A 84 -0.49 -6.25 -8.33
N LYS A 85 -1.23 -7.33 -8.07
CA LYS A 85 -2.61 -7.48 -8.55
C LYS A 85 -3.65 -6.90 -7.60
N ASN A 86 -3.34 -6.78 -6.31
CA ASN A 86 -4.26 -6.17 -5.37
C ASN A 86 -4.09 -4.64 -5.36
N VAL A 87 -5.12 -3.93 -5.80
CA VAL A 87 -5.12 -2.47 -5.91
C VAL A 87 -5.95 -1.87 -4.79
N LEU A 88 -5.30 -1.18 -3.84
CA LEU A 88 -5.97 -0.52 -2.73
C LEU A 88 -6.55 0.82 -3.17
N ILE A 89 -5.75 1.62 -3.89
CA ILE A 89 -6.15 2.87 -4.54
C ILE A 89 -5.41 3.03 -5.88
N ASN A 90 -6.02 3.75 -6.82
CA ASN A 90 -5.42 4.10 -8.11
C ASN A 90 -6.04 5.39 -8.68
N HIS A 91 -6.01 6.47 -7.91
CA HIS A 91 -6.48 7.78 -8.36
C HIS A 91 -5.59 8.32 -9.48
N GLY A 92 -6.21 8.86 -10.53
CA GLY A 92 -5.53 9.21 -11.77
C GLY A 92 -5.29 8.03 -12.73
N SER A 93 -5.62 6.80 -12.32
CA SER A 93 -5.53 5.59 -13.14
C SER A 93 -4.15 5.35 -13.77
N GLY A 94 -3.08 5.75 -13.08
CA GLY A 94 -1.71 5.63 -13.58
C GLY A 94 -1.15 4.20 -13.49
N TYR A 95 -1.55 3.42 -12.48
CA TYR A 95 -1.04 2.06 -12.29
C TYR A 95 -1.83 1.03 -13.12
N ASN A 96 -1.13 0.12 -13.80
CA ASN A 96 -1.71 -0.99 -14.54
C ASN A 96 -1.37 -2.34 -13.90
N ALA A 97 -2.37 -2.93 -13.22
CA ALA A 97 -2.26 -4.20 -12.49
C ALA A 97 -2.00 -5.45 -13.36
N ASN A 98 -2.16 -5.35 -14.68
CA ASN A 98 -1.79 -6.44 -15.59
C ASN A 98 -0.29 -6.43 -15.94
N THR A 99 0.37 -5.27 -15.78
CA THR A 99 1.76 -5.06 -16.22
C THR A 99 2.73 -4.76 -15.09
N GLY A 100 2.24 -4.28 -13.93
CA GLY A 100 3.10 -3.83 -12.84
C GLY A 100 3.59 -2.39 -12.98
N ILE A 101 3.19 -1.68 -14.05
CA ILE A 101 3.76 -0.38 -14.44
C ILE A 101 2.83 0.76 -14.04
N PHE A 102 3.39 1.78 -13.40
CA PHE A 102 2.80 3.10 -13.26
C PHE A 102 3.20 3.96 -14.46
N THR A 103 2.21 4.52 -15.16
CA THR A 103 2.40 5.51 -16.23
C THR A 103 1.95 6.87 -15.74
N THR A 104 2.85 7.84 -15.72
CA THR A 104 2.64 9.19 -15.20
C THR A 104 1.49 9.88 -15.94
N PRO A 105 0.34 10.15 -15.28
CA PRO A 105 -0.81 10.76 -15.95
C PRO A 105 -0.59 12.24 -16.26
N GLU A 106 0.24 12.91 -15.46
CA GLU A 106 0.52 14.34 -15.50
C GLU A 106 1.94 14.63 -15.01
N ALA A 107 2.60 15.60 -15.63
CA ALA A 107 3.94 16.02 -15.22
C ALA A 107 3.93 16.64 -13.82
N GLY A 108 4.98 16.38 -13.03
CA GLY A 108 5.08 16.88 -11.66
C GLY A 108 6.12 16.13 -10.85
N THR A 109 6.23 16.45 -9.56
CA THR A 109 7.14 15.75 -8.65
C THR A 109 6.42 14.62 -7.94
N TYR A 110 6.92 13.40 -8.05
CA TYR A 110 6.31 12.21 -7.46
C TYR A 110 7.19 11.60 -6.38
N ALA A 111 6.55 11.07 -5.35
CA ALA A 111 7.17 10.15 -4.40
C ALA A 111 6.79 8.71 -4.75
N PHE A 112 7.76 7.81 -4.75
CA PHE A 112 7.55 6.37 -4.87
C PHE A 112 8.20 5.64 -3.71
N PHE A 113 7.49 4.65 -3.18
CA PHE A 113 7.97 3.74 -2.15
C PHE A 113 7.71 2.31 -2.61
N PHE A 114 8.69 1.43 -2.41
CA PHE A 114 8.47 0.00 -2.58
C PHE A 114 9.12 -0.78 -1.46
N SER A 115 8.52 -1.93 -1.15
CA SER A 115 9.06 -2.91 -0.23
C SER A 115 9.03 -4.29 -0.86
N VAL A 116 10.08 -5.06 -0.59
CA VAL A 116 10.20 -6.46 -0.95
C VAL A 116 10.54 -7.26 0.30
N GLN A 117 9.63 -8.16 0.67
CA GLN A 117 9.81 -9.07 1.79
C GLN A 117 10.11 -10.47 1.25
N VAL A 118 11.15 -11.07 1.80
CA VAL A 118 11.59 -12.42 1.46
C VAL A 118 11.53 -13.34 2.67
N GLN A 119 11.36 -14.63 2.39
CA GLN A 119 11.41 -15.69 3.40
C GLN A 119 12.86 -15.96 3.85
N VAL A 120 12.97 -16.83 4.86
CA VAL A 120 14.24 -17.36 5.36
C VAL A 120 15.06 -17.97 4.22
N ASN A 121 16.39 -17.76 4.23
CA ASN A 121 17.34 -18.27 3.22
C ASN A 121 17.10 -17.76 1.79
N VAL A 122 16.29 -16.71 1.63
CA VAL A 122 16.10 -16.04 0.35
C VAL A 122 16.82 -14.70 0.39
N ARG A 123 17.46 -14.37 -0.72
CA ARG A 123 17.89 -13.01 -1.05
C ARG A 123 17.11 -12.56 -2.30
N LEU A 124 16.89 -11.27 -2.41
CA LEU A 124 16.25 -10.65 -3.56
C LEU A 124 16.68 -9.18 -3.64
N LEU A 125 17.32 -8.83 -4.75
CA LEU A 125 17.63 -7.45 -5.10
C LEU A 125 16.59 -6.96 -6.11
N CYS A 126 15.81 -5.96 -5.70
CA CYS A 126 14.85 -5.29 -6.55
C CYS A 126 15.30 -3.87 -6.84
N VAL A 127 14.95 -3.39 -8.02
CA VAL A 127 15.20 -2.03 -8.48
C VAL A 127 13.92 -1.34 -8.88
N LEU A 128 13.86 -0.04 -8.58
CA LEU A 128 12.89 0.85 -9.16
C LEU A 128 13.44 1.41 -10.47
N MET A 129 12.66 1.26 -11.52
CA MET A 129 12.99 1.67 -12.88
C MET A 129 12.21 2.91 -13.26
N LEU A 130 12.86 3.84 -13.96
CA LEU A 130 12.24 4.93 -14.71
C LEU A 130 12.68 4.80 -16.17
N ASN A 131 11.73 4.58 -17.08
CA ASN A 131 11.99 4.53 -18.53
C ASN A 131 13.19 3.65 -18.92
N GLY A 132 13.37 2.53 -18.23
CA GLY A 132 14.45 1.57 -18.50
C GLY A 132 15.77 1.85 -17.78
N LYS A 133 15.84 2.89 -16.93
CA LYS A 133 17.00 3.20 -16.09
C LYS A 133 16.68 2.92 -14.62
N THR A 134 17.62 2.32 -13.90
CA THR A 134 17.54 2.15 -12.45
C THR A 134 17.67 3.52 -11.77
N VAL A 135 16.74 3.83 -10.86
CA VAL A 135 16.76 5.07 -10.05
C VAL A 135 16.88 4.79 -8.56
N SER A 136 16.55 3.58 -8.11
CA SER A 136 16.67 3.15 -6.72
C SER A 136 16.78 1.63 -6.66
N GLU A 137 17.39 1.11 -5.60
CA GLU A 137 17.55 -0.32 -5.37
C GLU A 137 17.26 -0.67 -3.91
N SER A 138 16.84 -1.90 -3.67
CA SER A 138 16.67 -2.43 -2.33
C SER A 138 16.96 -3.93 -2.30
N LEU A 139 17.81 -4.34 -1.36
CA LEU A 139 18.16 -5.72 -1.11
C LEU A 139 17.41 -6.22 0.12
N ALA A 140 16.69 -7.33 -0.04
CA ALA A 140 16.17 -8.11 1.06
C ALA A 140 16.91 -9.43 1.14
N GLY A 141 17.28 -9.87 2.34
CA GLY A 141 17.65 -11.25 2.57
C GLY A 141 18.42 -11.51 3.84
N GLN A 142 18.04 -12.61 4.50
CA GLN A 142 18.61 -13.04 5.77
C GLN A 142 18.54 -14.57 5.88
N ILE A 143 19.52 -15.15 6.59
CA ILE A 143 19.66 -16.61 6.69
C ILE A 143 18.64 -17.22 7.66
N LEU A 144 18.27 -16.50 8.72
CA LEU A 144 17.55 -17.09 9.87
C LEU A 144 16.15 -16.52 10.10
N ASP A 145 15.73 -15.51 9.33
CA ASP A 145 14.43 -14.86 9.51
C ASP A 145 13.93 -14.27 8.20
N PHE A 146 12.66 -13.87 8.18
CA PHE A 146 12.10 -12.99 7.16
C PHE A 146 12.86 -11.67 7.17
N ASN A 147 13.06 -11.12 5.98
CA ASN A 147 13.70 -9.83 5.83
C ASN A 147 12.99 -8.99 4.80
N THR A 148 12.94 -7.68 5.05
CA THR A 148 12.32 -6.72 4.16
C THR A 148 13.35 -5.68 3.75
N GLY A 149 13.58 -5.57 2.46
CA GLY A 149 14.23 -4.44 1.84
C GLY A 149 13.17 -3.44 1.42
N SER A 150 13.37 -2.16 1.73
CA SER A 150 12.55 -1.08 1.17
C SER A 150 13.43 0.07 0.70
N ASN A 151 12.88 0.91 -0.17
CA ASN A 151 13.48 2.19 -0.52
C ASN A 151 12.40 3.18 -0.98
N MET A 152 12.77 4.47 -0.99
CA MET A 152 11.93 5.57 -1.43
C MET A 152 12.71 6.49 -2.35
N VAL A 153 12.05 7.02 -3.37
CA VAL A 153 12.61 8.06 -4.23
C VAL A 153 11.59 9.17 -4.46
N ILE A 154 12.09 10.40 -4.58
CA ILE A 154 11.32 11.57 -5.00
C ILE A 154 11.99 12.12 -6.24
N LEU A 155 11.25 12.24 -7.34
CA LEU A 155 11.79 12.72 -8.61
C LEU A 155 10.73 13.42 -9.47
N PRO A 156 11.14 14.36 -10.33
CA PRO A 156 10.26 14.92 -11.34
C PRO A 156 10.00 13.89 -12.44
N LEU A 157 8.75 13.83 -12.92
CA LEU A 157 8.32 13.01 -14.03
C LEU A 157 7.56 13.84 -15.05
N GLU A 158 7.68 13.46 -16.31
CA GLU A 158 6.87 13.96 -17.41
C GLU A 158 5.66 13.06 -17.66
N LYS A 159 4.61 13.63 -18.25
CA LYS A 159 3.44 12.85 -18.66
C LYS A 159 3.86 11.72 -19.60
N GLY A 160 3.48 10.49 -19.27
CA GLY A 160 3.80 9.28 -20.04
C GLY A 160 5.06 8.54 -19.58
N ASP A 161 5.84 9.10 -18.65
CA ASP A 161 6.94 8.38 -18.01
C ASP A 161 6.45 7.10 -17.34
N LYS A 162 7.27 6.06 -17.38
CA LYS A 162 6.94 4.73 -16.85
C LYS A 162 7.84 4.38 -15.68
N VAL A 163 7.20 4.04 -14.57
CA VAL A 163 7.85 3.63 -13.32
C VAL A 163 7.38 2.23 -12.92
N TRP A 164 8.31 1.34 -12.57
CA TRP A 164 7.98 -0.01 -12.11
C TRP A 164 9.08 -0.59 -11.23
N VAL A 165 8.76 -1.65 -10.50
CA VAL A 165 9.72 -2.43 -9.73
C VAL A 165 10.05 -3.71 -10.52
N GLN A 166 11.32 -4.06 -10.60
CA GLN A 166 11.75 -5.34 -11.19
C GLN A 166 12.90 -5.95 -10.41
N THR A 167 13.15 -7.23 -10.65
CA THR A 167 14.34 -7.92 -10.15
C THR A 167 15.60 -7.40 -10.88
N HIS A 168 16.73 -7.22 -10.18
CA HIS A 168 17.97 -6.64 -10.73
C HIS A 168 18.67 -7.48 -11.83
N SER A 169 19.43 -6.90 -12.76
CA SER A 169 19.98 -7.66 -13.90
C SER A 169 21.04 -8.74 -13.58
N THR A 170 21.65 -8.73 -12.39
CA THR A 170 22.75 -9.65 -11.96
C THR A 170 22.28 -10.86 -11.12
N ILE A 171 21.00 -11.17 -11.23
CA ILE A 171 20.19 -12.03 -10.34
C ILE A 171 20.70 -13.40 -9.91
N ARG A 172 21.57 -14.09 -10.66
CA ARG A 172 21.91 -15.48 -10.30
C ARG A 172 22.61 -15.61 -8.94
N ASP A 173 23.25 -14.55 -8.46
CA ASP A 173 23.96 -14.57 -7.19
C ASP A 173 23.07 -14.12 -6.01
N TRP A 174 21.93 -13.47 -6.30
CA TRP A 174 21.07 -12.86 -5.30
C TRP A 174 19.73 -13.55 -5.13
N ILE A 175 19.20 -14.22 -6.16
CA ILE A 175 18.03 -15.10 -6.01
C ILE A 175 18.54 -16.40 -5.37
N ASN A 176 17.80 -16.96 -4.41
CA ASN A 176 18.18 -18.15 -3.63
C ASN A 176 18.81 -19.30 -4.46
N TRP A 177 19.45 -20.28 -3.80
CA TRP A 177 20.14 -21.39 -4.49
C TRP A 177 19.25 -22.19 -5.46
N SER A 178 17.92 -22.17 -5.32
CA SER A 178 16.96 -22.77 -6.26
C SER A 178 16.72 -21.94 -7.53
N GLY A 179 17.21 -20.70 -7.60
CA GLY A 179 17.00 -19.79 -8.74
C GLY A 179 15.56 -19.30 -8.88
N GLU A 180 14.75 -19.44 -7.83
CA GLU A 180 13.32 -19.15 -7.83
C GLU A 180 12.89 -18.56 -6.50
N VAL A 181 12.30 -17.36 -6.51
CA VAL A 181 11.70 -16.74 -5.33
C VAL A 181 10.20 -16.56 -5.55
N ILE A 182 9.41 -16.96 -4.57
CA ILE A 182 7.99 -16.63 -4.51
C ILE A 182 7.88 -15.39 -3.64
N VAL A 183 7.47 -14.27 -4.25
CA VAL A 183 7.00 -13.12 -3.47
C VAL A 183 5.53 -13.31 -3.19
N GLU A 184 5.23 -13.36 -1.90
CA GLU A 184 3.90 -13.51 -1.34
C GLU A 184 3.83 -12.64 -0.08
N TYR A 185 2.64 -12.44 0.50
CA TYR A 185 2.39 -11.57 1.65
C TYR A 185 2.30 -10.06 1.36
N SER A 186 1.53 -9.36 2.20
CA SER A 186 1.27 -7.91 2.14
C SER A 186 2.47 -7.03 2.51
N GLY A 187 3.58 -7.61 2.97
CA GLY A 187 4.84 -6.87 3.16
C GLY A 187 5.55 -6.50 1.87
N ASN A 188 5.11 -7.06 0.74
CA ASN A 188 5.52 -6.68 -0.60
C ASN A 188 4.54 -5.66 -1.18
N SER A 189 4.95 -4.40 -1.30
CA SER A 189 4.08 -3.31 -1.77
C SER A 189 4.80 -2.32 -2.67
N PHE A 190 4.03 -1.61 -3.49
CA PHE A 190 4.50 -0.51 -4.31
C PHE A 190 3.45 0.61 -4.28
N SER A 191 3.87 1.81 -3.92
CA SER A 191 2.99 2.97 -3.77
C SER A 191 3.66 4.21 -4.34
N GLY A 192 2.84 5.16 -4.77
CA GLY A 192 3.34 6.46 -5.17
C GLY A 192 2.25 7.50 -5.35
N PHE A 193 2.61 8.77 -5.28
CA PHE A 193 1.68 9.89 -5.37
C PHE A 193 2.36 11.15 -5.91
N LEU A 194 1.56 12.00 -6.56
CA LEU A 194 1.96 13.35 -6.98
C LEU A 194 2.06 14.25 -5.75
N ILE A 195 3.17 14.98 -5.61
CA ILE A 195 3.39 15.97 -4.56
C ILE A 195 2.91 17.35 -5.02
N PHE A 196 3.37 17.81 -6.19
CA PHE A 196 3.01 19.08 -6.82
C PHE A 196 3.40 19.10 -8.31
#